data_AF-A0A426K428-F1
#
_entry.id   AF-A0A426K428-F1
#
_cell.length_a   1.000
_cell.length_b   1.000
_cell.length_c   1.000
_cell.angle_alpha   90.00
_cell.angle_beta   90.00
_cell.angle_gamma   90.00
#
_symmetry.space_group_name_H-M   'P 1'
#
loop_
_entity.id
_entity.type
_entity.pdbx_description
1 polymer ?
#
loop_
_entity_poly.entity_id
_entity_poly.type
_entity_poly.pdbx_seq_one_letter_code
_entity_poly.pdbx_strand_id
1 'polypeptide(L)'
;MKKLYTTSKYKKRNSSRSAKRLRNRIKRKNKVYIPNKGSSPVIERKERKPVQNIEAPKEFSLIDNTEAVLTYFKTAREYLKEGFPIRFDISKIETLTPDAIALQIARIKDANFHKNSGILGNAPDNPDLQQLFLQSGFYQHVQTQGHKPHSKDTLIHKVTKNKVEPQLAKEACLVGLRHTFQSEEIFDPLFDILIEVMQNTNNHAGETRGEYDWWLHIFNEPETNVSKYTFLDLGVGIFESLPARSFKRKIGDLVGLTNNASLVEPLFNGEIKSRTGRPERGNGIPQVYDSSKHKSFNRFVMITNDVYVDMKTLEIKKLKNNFSGTLFYWELKKD
;
A
#
# COMPACT_ATOMS: atom_id res chain seq x y z
N MET A 1 -16.56 -45.66 -39.62
CA MET A 1 -17.27 -44.63 -38.81
C MET A 1 -16.24 -43.82 -38.01
N LYS A 2 -16.24 -42.47 -38.09
CA LYS A 2 -15.32 -41.64 -37.30
C LYS A 2 -15.54 -41.90 -35.79
N LYS A 3 -14.48 -42.19 -35.02
CA LYS A 3 -14.49 -42.48 -33.56
C LYS A 3 -15.24 -41.44 -32.70
N LEU A 4 -15.55 -40.28 -33.26
CA LEU A 4 -16.26 -39.15 -32.65
C LEU A 4 -17.74 -39.41 -32.32
N TYR A 5 -18.33 -40.53 -32.76
CA TYR A 5 -19.78 -40.79 -32.62
C TYR A 5 -20.15 -42.03 -31.79
N THR A 6 -19.17 -42.84 -31.37
CA THR A 6 -19.45 -44.15 -30.75
C THR A 6 -19.30 -44.15 -29.23
N THR A 7 -18.37 -43.36 -28.67
CA THR A 7 -18.10 -43.36 -27.22
C THR A 7 -19.09 -42.51 -26.42
N SER A 8 -19.45 -42.96 -25.21
CA SER A 8 -20.41 -42.30 -24.32
C SER A 8 -20.02 -40.85 -24.00
N LYS A 9 -18.72 -40.59 -23.82
CA LYS A 9 -18.15 -39.25 -23.58
C LYS A 9 -18.46 -38.28 -24.72
N TYR A 10 -18.30 -38.71 -25.98
CA TYR A 10 -18.58 -37.86 -27.14
C TYR A 10 -20.07 -37.66 -27.37
N LYS A 11 -20.89 -38.71 -27.17
CA LYS A 11 -22.35 -38.60 -27.19
C LYS A 11 -22.85 -37.57 -26.16
N LYS A 12 -22.35 -37.64 -24.91
CA LYS A 12 -22.70 -36.69 -23.84
C LYS A 12 -22.28 -35.25 -24.16
N ARG A 13 -21.08 -35.05 -24.71
CA ARG A 13 -20.59 -33.73 -25.15
C ARG A 13 -21.45 -33.16 -26.28
N ASN A 14 -21.84 -33.98 -27.24
CA ASN A 14 -22.63 -33.55 -28.39
C ASN A 14 -24.08 -33.23 -27.99
N SER A 15 -24.70 -34.04 -27.13
CA SER A 15 -26.01 -33.75 -26.54
C SER A 15 -26.00 -32.45 -25.73
N SER A 16 -24.95 -32.20 -24.94
CA SER A 16 -24.80 -30.94 -24.18
C SER A 16 -24.69 -29.72 -25.08
N ARG A 17 -23.92 -29.83 -26.18
CA ARG A 17 -23.81 -28.77 -27.20
C ARG A 17 -25.12 -28.54 -27.95
N SER A 18 -25.82 -29.61 -28.30
CA SER A 18 -27.14 -29.53 -28.93
C SER A 18 -28.16 -28.83 -28.02
N ALA A 19 -28.23 -29.22 -26.75
CA ALA A 19 -29.10 -28.59 -25.75
C ALA A 19 -28.75 -27.11 -25.52
N LYS A 20 -27.46 -26.74 -25.52
CA LYS A 20 -27.05 -25.32 -25.43
C LYS A 20 -27.47 -24.53 -26.68
N ARG A 21 -27.32 -25.10 -27.88
CA ARG A 21 -27.76 -24.48 -29.13
C ARG A 21 -29.28 -24.30 -29.17
N LEU A 22 -30.03 -25.32 -28.76
CA LEU A 22 -31.49 -25.24 -28.69
C LEU A 22 -31.96 -24.16 -27.71
N ARG A 23 -31.37 -24.09 -26.51
CA ARG A 23 -31.65 -23.02 -25.54
C ARG A 23 -31.36 -21.63 -26.10
N ASN A 24 -30.24 -21.45 -26.79
CA ASN A 24 -29.90 -20.17 -27.41
C ASN A 24 -30.85 -19.81 -28.56
N ARG A 25 -31.32 -20.80 -29.33
CA ARG A 25 -32.30 -20.61 -30.41
C ARG A 25 -33.67 -20.20 -29.85
N ILE A 26 -34.14 -20.86 -28.78
CA ILE A 26 -35.38 -20.50 -28.09
C ILE A 26 -35.26 -19.10 -27.50
N LYS A 27 -34.14 -18.76 -26.83
CA LYS A 27 -33.88 -17.40 -26.32
C LYS A 27 -33.92 -16.34 -27.43
N ARG A 28 -33.37 -16.63 -28.61
CA ARG A 28 -33.43 -15.71 -29.76
C ARG A 28 -34.84 -15.61 -30.35
N LYS A 29 -35.58 -16.72 -30.44
CA LYS A 29 -36.96 -16.74 -30.95
C LYS A 29 -37.94 -16.02 -30.01
N ASN A 30 -37.72 -16.14 -28.70
CA ASN A 30 -38.51 -15.47 -27.68
C ASN A 30 -37.98 -14.06 -27.35
N LYS A 31 -36.89 -13.62 -27.99
CA LYS A 31 -36.42 -12.25 -27.88
C LYS A 31 -37.41 -11.39 -28.66
N VAL A 32 -38.34 -10.79 -27.96
CA VAL A 32 -39.21 -9.75 -28.53
C VAL A 32 -38.29 -8.68 -29.10
N TYR A 33 -38.32 -8.52 -30.42
CA TYR A 33 -37.69 -7.38 -31.07
C TYR A 33 -38.48 -6.16 -30.64
N ILE A 34 -37.92 -5.41 -29.68
CA ILE A 34 -38.39 -4.08 -29.35
C ILE A 34 -37.71 -3.18 -30.39
N PRO A 35 -38.44 -2.63 -31.38
CA PRO A 35 -37.86 -1.59 -32.23
C PRO A 35 -37.41 -0.49 -31.28
N ASN A 36 -36.20 0.05 -31.47
CA ASN A 36 -35.86 1.32 -30.83
C ASN A 36 -36.96 2.30 -31.25
N LYS A 37 -37.94 2.56 -30.36
CA LYS A 37 -38.81 3.72 -30.50
C LYS A 37 -37.85 4.89 -30.67
N GLY A 38 -38.03 5.65 -31.75
CA GLY A 38 -37.20 6.77 -32.19
C GLY A 38 -37.14 7.90 -31.16
N SER A 39 -36.45 7.59 -30.08
CA SER A 39 -36.08 8.39 -28.93
C SER A 39 -35.51 7.36 -27.95
N SER A 40 -34.27 6.92 -28.17
CA SER A 40 -33.45 6.76 -26.97
C SER A 40 -33.66 8.06 -26.20
N PRO A 41 -33.96 8.05 -24.89
CA PRO A 41 -33.75 9.29 -24.15
C PRO A 41 -32.34 9.71 -24.59
N VAL A 42 -32.17 10.96 -25.02
CA VAL A 42 -30.83 11.51 -25.08
C VAL A 42 -30.35 11.24 -23.67
N ILE A 43 -29.57 10.17 -23.49
CA ILE A 43 -28.84 9.94 -22.27
C ILE A 43 -27.94 11.15 -22.38
N GLU A 44 -28.34 12.24 -21.71
CA GLU A 44 -27.52 13.42 -21.58
C GLU A 44 -26.16 12.84 -21.32
N ARG A 45 -25.26 13.00 -22.30
CA ARG A 45 -23.89 12.53 -22.14
C ARG A 45 -23.43 13.36 -20.96
N LYS A 46 -23.50 12.79 -19.75
CA LYS A 46 -23.04 13.44 -18.53
C LYS A 46 -21.67 13.95 -18.91
N GLU A 47 -21.54 15.28 -18.98
CA GLU A 47 -20.30 15.90 -19.39
C GLU A 47 -19.22 15.30 -18.51
N ARG A 48 -18.19 14.74 -19.15
CA ARG A 48 -17.12 14.10 -18.41
C ARG A 48 -16.46 15.21 -17.59
N LYS A 49 -16.44 15.03 -16.28
CA LYS A 49 -15.78 15.95 -15.37
C LYS A 49 -14.34 16.19 -15.85
N PRO A 50 -13.87 17.46 -15.86
CA PRO A 50 -12.51 17.76 -16.30
C PRO A 50 -11.49 17.12 -15.36
N VAL A 51 -10.36 16.70 -15.93
CA VAL A 51 -9.23 16.15 -15.15
C VAL A 51 -8.63 17.27 -14.30
N GLN A 52 -8.53 17.04 -13.00
CA GLN A 52 -7.91 17.98 -12.06
C GLN A 52 -6.42 17.68 -11.94
N ASN A 53 -5.57 18.67 -12.22
CA ASN A 53 -4.14 18.53 -12.05
C ASN A 53 -3.79 18.80 -10.58
N ILE A 54 -3.13 17.84 -9.94
CA ILE A 54 -2.66 17.94 -8.56
C ILE A 54 -1.14 18.00 -8.63
N GLU A 55 -0.56 19.18 -8.40
CA GLU A 55 0.89 19.37 -8.37
C GLU A 55 1.46 18.87 -7.04
N ALA A 56 2.49 18.04 -7.10
CA ALA A 56 3.21 17.57 -5.93
C ALA A 56 4.07 18.68 -5.29
N PRO A 57 4.33 18.61 -3.98
CA PRO A 57 5.27 19.53 -3.34
C PRO A 57 6.67 19.37 -3.94
N LYS A 58 7.44 20.46 -3.99
CA LYS A 58 8.84 20.44 -4.48
C LYS A 58 9.68 19.38 -3.80
N GLU A 59 9.57 19.28 -2.49
CA GLU A 59 10.14 18.18 -1.72
C GLU A 59 9.10 17.07 -1.59
N PHE A 60 9.14 16.10 -2.51
CA PHE A 60 8.24 14.95 -2.51
C PHE A 60 8.85 13.80 -1.68
N SER A 61 8.94 14.05 -0.37
CA SER A 61 9.39 13.11 0.67
C SER A 61 8.34 13.03 1.76
N LEU A 62 7.80 11.84 2.04
CA LEU A 62 6.85 11.69 3.14
C LEU A 62 7.55 11.79 4.50
N ILE A 63 8.81 11.37 4.58
CA ILE A 63 9.55 11.40 5.85
C ILE A 63 10.01 12.82 6.19
N ASP A 64 10.53 13.57 5.21
CA ASP A 64 11.08 14.90 5.45
C ASP A 64 10.05 16.03 5.29
N ASN A 65 9.02 15.82 4.47
CA ASN A 65 7.98 16.81 4.17
C ASN A 65 6.56 16.24 4.35
N THR A 66 6.34 15.57 5.48
CA THR A 66 5.13 14.78 5.76
C THR A 66 3.84 15.55 5.50
N GLU A 67 3.68 16.75 6.05
CA GLU A 67 2.43 17.52 5.95
C GLU A 67 2.05 17.90 4.51
N ALA A 68 3.04 18.31 3.71
CA ALA A 68 2.78 18.70 2.33
C ALA A 68 2.39 17.48 1.49
N VAL A 69 3.08 16.35 1.69
CA VAL A 69 2.74 15.08 1.01
C VAL A 69 1.37 14.56 1.43
N LEU A 70 1.02 14.62 2.71
CA LEU A 70 -0.32 14.23 3.17
C LEU A 70 -1.41 15.18 2.65
N THR A 71 -1.13 16.48 2.57
CA THR A 71 -2.03 17.47 1.98
C THR A 71 -2.27 17.16 0.50
N TYR A 72 -1.21 16.86 -0.26
CA TYR A 72 -1.29 16.46 -1.66
C TYR A 72 -2.23 15.26 -1.88
N PHE A 73 -2.10 14.18 -1.10
CA PHE A 73 -2.99 13.03 -1.20
C PHE A 73 -4.41 13.31 -0.68
N LYS A 74 -4.56 14.19 0.31
CA LYS A 74 -5.88 14.62 0.80
C LYS A 74 -6.64 15.36 -0.29
N THR A 75 -6.03 16.35 -0.93
CA THR A 75 -6.63 17.10 -2.04
C THR A 75 -7.02 16.18 -3.18
N ALA A 76 -6.14 15.26 -3.57
CA ALA A 76 -6.46 14.23 -4.56
C ALA A 76 -7.69 13.41 -4.17
N ARG A 77 -7.77 12.97 -2.90
CA ARG A 77 -8.92 12.21 -2.39
C ARG A 77 -10.22 13.00 -2.41
N GLU A 78 -10.18 14.30 -2.14
CA GLU A 78 -11.36 15.18 -2.17
C GLU A 78 -11.95 15.23 -3.58
N TYR A 79 -11.13 15.46 -4.61
CA TYR A 79 -11.57 15.42 -6.01
C TYR A 79 -12.08 14.04 -6.44
N LEU A 80 -11.36 12.97 -6.07
CA LEU A 80 -11.75 11.60 -6.42
C LEU A 80 -13.10 11.20 -5.79
N LYS A 81 -13.37 11.62 -4.55
CA LYS A 81 -14.66 11.41 -3.86
C LYS A 81 -15.81 12.10 -4.58
N GLU A 82 -15.57 13.27 -5.14
CA GLU A 82 -16.54 13.99 -5.95
C GLU A 82 -16.69 13.41 -7.36
N GLY A 83 -15.90 12.41 -7.74
CA GLY A 83 -15.94 11.76 -9.05
C GLY A 83 -15.16 12.50 -10.13
N PHE A 84 -14.31 13.47 -9.77
CA PHE A 84 -13.39 14.08 -10.72
C PHE A 84 -12.22 13.13 -10.98
N PRO A 85 -11.86 12.87 -12.25
CA PRO A 85 -10.58 12.25 -12.55
C PRO A 85 -9.46 13.22 -12.18
N ILE A 86 -8.33 12.68 -11.75
CA ILE A 86 -7.16 13.48 -11.34
C ILE A 86 -5.93 13.12 -12.17
N ARG A 87 -4.97 14.04 -12.20
CA ARG A 87 -3.60 13.79 -12.65
C ARG A 87 -2.66 14.12 -11.49
N PHE A 88 -1.90 13.13 -11.05
CA PHE A 88 -0.76 13.34 -10.18
C PHE A 88 0.40 13.91 -11.00
N ASP A 89 0.74 15.16 -10.75
CA ASP A 89 1.79 15.88 -11.45
C ASP A 89 3.03 16.00 -10.57
N ILE A 90 4.04 15.20 -10.89
CA ILE A 90 5.34 15.18 -10.21
C ILE A 90 6.46 15.76 -11.09
N SER A 91 6.15 16.49 -12.16
CA SER A 91 7.14 17.00 -13.12
C SER A 91 8.15 17.96 -12.48
N LYS A 92 7.67 18.90 -11.66
CA LYS A 92 8.44 20.01 -11.08
C LYS A 92 9.01 19.73 -9.68
N ILE A 93 9.09 18.48 -9.26
CA ILE A 93 9.68 18.14 -7.97
C ILE A 93 11.20 18.37 -8.01
N GLU A 94 11.76 18.78 -6.87
CA GLU A 94 13.20 19.01 -6.66
C GLU A 94 13.82 17.87 -5.84
N THR A 95 13.01 17.18 -5.03
CA THR A 95 13.42 16.00 -4.24
C THR A 95 12.39 14.89 -4.38
N LEU A 96 12.85 13.65 -4.47
CA LEU A 96 12.03 12.43 -4.51
C LEU A 96 12.63 11.38 -3.58
N THR A 97 11.81 10.76 -2.73
CA THR A 97 12.28 9.67 -1.86
C THR A 97 11.48 8.37 -2.07
N PRO A 98 12.10 7.21 -1.79
CA PRO A 98 11.48 5.88 -1.94
C PRO A 98 10.12 5.72 -1.22
N ASP A 99 9.95 6.37 -0.06
CA ASP A 99 8.73 6.33 0.74
C ASP A 99 7.55 7.02 0.06
N ALA A 100 7.77 8.19 -0.57
CA ALA A 100 6.74 8.91 -1.30
C ALA A 100 6.28 8.12 -2.55
N ILE A 101 7.21 7.46 -3.24
CA ILE A 101 6.92 6.57 -4.38
C ILE A 101 6.02 5.41 -3.93
N ALA A 102 6.43 4.71 -2.86
CA ALA A 102 5.67 3.57 -2.32
C ALA A 102 4.25 3.98 -1.93
N LEU A 103 4.10 5.13 -1.24
CA LEU A 103 2.79 5.66 -0.88
C LEU A 103 1.95 6.02 -2.11
N GLN A 104 2.55 6.67 -3.12
CA GLN A 104 1.82 7.05 -4.32
C GLN A 104 1.24 5.83 -5.04
N ILE A 105 2.03 4.76 -5.19
CA ILE A 105 1.58 3.53 -5.83
C ILE A 105 0.47 2.87 -5.01
N ALA A 106 0.66 2.78 -3.69
CA ALA A 106 -0.35 2.21 -2.80
C ALA A 106 -1.69 2.95 -2.94
N ARG A 107 -1.67 4.30 -3.02
CA ARG A 107 -2.88 5.12 -3.22
C ARG A 107 -3.50 4.93 -4.60
N ILE A 108 -2.69 4.81 -5.66
CA ILE A 108 -3.19 4.52 -7.01
C ILE A 108 -3.92 3.16 -7.04
N LYS A 109 -3.44 2.18 -6.28
CA LYS A 109 -3.99 0.81 -6.22
C LYS A 109 -5.17 0.65 -5.28
N ASP A 110 -5.36 1.57 -4.35
CA ASP A 110 -6.42 1.50 -3.35
C ASP A 110 -7.78 1.90 -3.95
N ALA A 111 -8.67 0.90 -4.09
CA ALA A 111 -10.04 1.10 -4.57
C ALA A 111 -10.84 2.08 -3.70
N ASN A 112 -10.55 2.16 -2.40
CA ASN A 112 -11.19 3.12 -1.51
C ASN A 112 -10.67 4.54 -1.69
N PHE A 113 -9.44 4.69 -2.17
CA PHE A 113 -8.87 5.98 -2.52
C PHE A 113 -9.46 6.50 -3.83
N HIS A 114 -9.40 5.70 -4.90
CA HIS A 114 -9.77 6.17 -6.23
C HIS A 114 -11.27 6.10 -6.54
N LYS A 115 -12.09 5.33 -5.80
CA LYS A 115 -13.57 5.29 -5.90
C LYS A 115 -14.10 5.15 -7.35
N ASN A 116 -13.42 4.35 -8.18
CA ASN A 116 -13.68 4.16 -9.62
C ASN A 116 -13.48 5.40 -10.52
N SER A 117 -12.94 6.50 -9.98
CA SER A 117 -12.50 7.67 -10.75
C SER A 117 -11.13 7.39 -11.40
N GLY A 118 -10.89 8.02 -12.56
CA GLY A 118 -9.64 7.86 -13.30
C GLY A 118 -8.47 8.58 -12.62
N ILE A 119 -7.32 7.92 -12.55
CA ILE A 119 -6.07 8.51 -12.11
C ILE A 119 -5.08 8.47 -13.28
N LEU A 120 -4.52 9.63 -13.59
CA LEU A 120 -3.42 9.83 -14.53
C LEU A 120 -2.18 10.29 -13.77
N GLY A 121 -1.02 10.24 -14.42
CA GLY A 121 0.21 10.78 -13.84
C GLY A 121 1.30 10.99 -14.88
N ASN A 122 2.41 11.59 -14.44
CA ASN A 122 3.65 11.75 -15.19
C ASN A 122 4.86 11.31 -14.35
N ALA A 123 6.06 11.57 -14.86
CA ALA A 123 7.33 11.37 -14.18
C ALA A 123 8.01 12.72 -13.93
N PRO A 124 9.03 12.78 -13.07
CA PRO A 124 9.84 13.98 -12.89
C PRO A 124 10.52 14.41 -14.19
N ASP A 125 10.67 15.73 -14.37
CA ASP A 125 11.42 16.31 -15.49
C ASP A 125 12.94 16.26 -15.23
N ASN A 126 13.34 16.30 -13.96
CA ASN A 126 14.74 16.14 -13.57
C ASN A 126 15.23 14.71 -13.91
N PRO A 127 16.30 14.56 -14.71
CA PRO A 127 16.80 13.24 -15.13
C PRO A 127 17.22 12.31 -13.99
N ASP A 128 17.83 12.84 -12.92
CA ASP A 128 18.30 12.04 -11.79
C ASP A 128 17.11 11.48 -10.99
N LEU A 129 16.10 12.32 -10.77
CA LEU A 129 14.86 11.90 -10.11
C LEU A 129 14.05 10.94 -10.98
N GLN A 130 14.08 11.14 -12.30
CA GLN A 130 13.46 10.22 -13.26
C GLN A 130 14.13 8.85 -13.24
N GLN A 131 15.46 8.79 -13.11
CA GLN A 131 16.19 7.54 -12.97
C GLN A 131 15.81 6.82 -11.67
N LEU A 132 15.76 7.53 -10.54
CA LEU A 132 15.27 6.97 -9.27
C LEU A 132 13.84 6.42 -9.41
N PHE A 133 12.95 7.22 -9.99
CA PHE A 133 11.55 6.84 -10.23
C PHE A 133 11.45 5.58 -11.10
N LEU A 134 12.26 5.47 -12.15
CA LEU A 134 12.33 4.29 -13.00
C LEU A 134 12.83 3.07 -12.21
N GLN A 135 13.91 3.21 -11.46
CA GLN A 135 14.55 2.13 -10.71
C GLN A 135 13.71 1.62 -9.53
N SER A 136 12.78 2.45 -9.01
CA SER A 136 11.87 2.08 -7.93
C SER A 136 10.88 0.96 -8.28
N GLY A 137 10.73 0.62 -9.56
CA GLY A 137 9.70 -0.33 -10.01
C GLY A 137 8.31 0.28 -10.16
N PHE A 138 8.12 1.61 -10.01
CA PHE A 138 6.81 2.27 -10.13
C PHE A 138 6.00 1.82 -11.35
N TYR A 139 6.63 1.79 -12.52
CA TYR A 139 5.97 1.40 -13.77
C TYR A 139 5.47 -0.04 -13.78
N GLN A 140 6.00 -0.92 -12.92
CA GLN A 140 5.52 -2.30 -12.76
C GLN A 140 4.08 -2.36 -12.25
N HIS A 141 3.70 -1.38 -11.42
CA HIS A 141 2.39 -1.32 -10.79
C HIS A 141 1.37 -0.48 -11.57
N VAL A 142 1.78 0.38 -12.49
CA VAL A 142 0.85 1.22 -13.28
C VAL A 142 0.76 0.79 -14.75
N GLN A 143 -0.26 1.31 -15.43
CA GLN A 143 -0.36 1.23 -16.89
C GLN A 143 0.36 2.43 -17.51
N THR A 144 1.14 2.18 -18.55
CA THR A 144 1.85 3.22 -19.31
C THR A 144 1.38 3.24 -20.75
N GLN A 145 1.50 4.40 -21.40
CA GLN A 145 1.41 4.48 -22.85
C GLN A 145 2.77 4.09 -23.43
N GLY A 146 2.78 3.22 -24.45
CA GLY A 146 4.02 2.77 -25.11
C GLY A 146 4.74 1.62 -24.39
N HIS A 147 6.05 1.50 -24.64
CA HIS A 147 6.86 0.43 -24.06
C HIS A 147 7.07 0.65 -22.57
N LYS A 148 6.79 -0.37 -21.76
CA LYS A 148 7.00 -0.34 -20.32
C LYS A 148 8.50 -0.44 -20.05
N PRO A 149 9.10 0.53 -19.36
CA PRO A 149 10.54 0.52 -19.19
C PRO A 149 10.96 -0.61 -18.25
N HIS A 150 12.08 -1.27 -18.58
CA HIS A 150 12.66 -2.30 -17.73
C HIS A 150 13.26 -1.68 -16.47
N SER A 151 12.94 -2.23 -15.30
CA SER A 151 13.47 -1.81 -14.01
C SER A 151 13.77 -3.03 -13.15
N LYS A 152 14.74 -2.90 -12.22
CA LYS A 152 14.91 -3.86 -11.14
C LYS A 152 13.74 -3.68 -10.18
N ASP A 153 12.98 -4.75 -9.94
CA ASP A 153 11.83 -4.67 -9.03
C ASP A 153 12.33 -4.70 -7.57
N THR A 154 12.31 -3.54 -6.93
CA THR A 154 12.67 -3.39 -5.52
C THR A 154 11.46 -3.04 -4.65
N LEU A 155 10.30 -2.88 -5.27
CA LEU A 155 9.03 -2.58 -4.63
C LEU A 155 8.14 -3.81 -4.63
N ILE A 156 7.95 -4.36 -3.45
CA ILE A 156 7.16 -5.56 -3.21
C ILE A 156 5.75 -5.13 -2.81
N HIS A 157 4.76 -5.50 -3.62
CA HIS A 157 3.34 -5.47 -3.24
C HIS A 157 2.86 -6.86 -2.87
N LYS A 158 2.24 -7.02 -1.70
CA LYS A 158 1.70 -8.31 -1.27
C LYS A 158 0.27 -8.19 -0.74
N VAL A 159 -0.63 -8.93 -1.40
CA VAL A 159 -1.94 -9.28 -0.86
C VAL A 159 -1.91 -10.77 -0.49
N THR A 160 -2.07 -11.10 0.80
CA THR A 160 -1.94 -12.47 1.30
C THR A 160 -2.97 -12.81 2.36
N LYS A 161 -3.28 -14.11 2.52
CA LYS A 161 -4.07 -14.63 3.64
C LYS A 161 -3.20 -15.01 4.83
N ASN A 162 -1.89 -15.10 4.62
CA ASN A 162 -0.93 -15.35 5.68
C ASN A 162 -0.68 -14.04 6.42
N LYS A 163 -0.70 -14.10 7.75
CA LYS A 163 -0.38 -12.92 8.57
C LYS A 163 1.08 -12.49 8.45
N VAL A 164 1.97 -13.42 8.09
CA VAL A 164 3.42 -13.23 7.95
C VAL A 164 3.91 -14.07 6.79
N GLU A 165 4.94 -13.58 6.09
CA GLU A 165 5.63 -14.30 5.03
C GLU A 165 7.15 -14.37 5.38
N PRO A 166 7.59 -15.29 6.26
CA PRO A 166 8.98 -15.29 6.76
C PRO A 166 10.05 -15.42 5.68
N GLN A 167 9.76 -16.19 4.63
CA GLN A 167 10.67 -16.34 3.50
C GLN A 167 10.85 -15.02 2.73
N LEU A 168 9.76 -14.26 2.55
CA LEU A 168 9.79 -12.95 1.92
C LEU A 168 10.52 -11.92 2.79
N ALA A 169 10.34 -11.99 4.12
CA ALA A 169 11.11 -11.17 5.06
C ALA A 169 12.61 -11.47 4.98
N LYS A 170 12.99 -12.75 4.91
CA LYS A 170 14.39 -13.16 4.72
C LYS A 170 14.98 -12.64 3.40
N GLU A 171 14.24 -12.77 2.30
CA GLU A 171 14.66 -12.24 1.00
C GLU A 171 14.83 -10.72 1.04
N ALA A 172 13.90 -10.00 1.66
CA ALA A 172 13.99 -8.56 1.87
C ALA A 172 15.19 -8.14 2.74
N CYS A 173 15.54 -8.90 3.78
CA CYS A 173 16.78 -8.69 4.53
C CYS A 173 17.98 -8.79 3.58
N LEU A 174 18.09 -9.90 2.84
CA LEU A 174 19.24 -10.16 1.98
C LEU A 174 19.46 -9.07 0.92
N VAL A 175 18.40 -8.43 0.42
CA VAL A 175 18.55 -7.30 -0.54
C VAL A 175 19.36 -6.15 0.06
N GLY A 176 19.08 -5.75 1.30
CA GLY A 176 19.81 -4.63 1.93
C GLY A 176 21.11 -5.06 2.58
N LEU A 177 21.19 -6.27 3.16
CA LEU A 177 22.41 -6.76 3.81
C LEU A 177 23.57 -6.94 2.82
N ARG A 178 23.28 -7.43 1.61
CA ARG A 178 24.29 -7.54 0.53
C ARG A 178 24.85 -6.19 0.12
N HIS A 179 24.04 -5.13 0.16
CA HIS A 179 24.46 -3.78 -0.19
C HIS A 179 25.20 -3.09 0.97
N THR A 180 24.57 -3.05 2.13
CA THR A 180 25.04 -2.29 3.30
C THR A 180 26.25 -2.93 3.97
N PHE A 181 26.22 -4.25 4.18
CA PHE A 181 27.26 -4.97 4.94
C PHE A 181 28.13 -5.88 4.10
N GLN A 182 27.77 -6.11 2.83
CA GLN A 182 28.42 -7.10 1.95
C GLN A 182 28.36 -8.51 2.56
N SER A 183 27.26 -8.83 3.23
CA SER A 183 27.03 -10.09 3.93
C SER A 183 25.65 -10.67 3.62
N GLU A 184 25.53 -11.98 3.76
CA GLU A 184 24.27 -12.73 3.70
C GLU A 184 23.88 -13.33 5.07
N GLU A 185 24.65 -13.04 6.11
CA GLU A 185 24.34 -13.47 7.48
C GLU A 185 23.04 -12.82 7.95
N ILE A 186 22.20 -13.60 8.64
CA ILE A 186 20.94 -13.09 9.16
C ILE A 186 21.24 -12.02 10.21
N PHE A 187 20.67 -10.84 9.99
CA PHE A 187 20.73 -9.75 10.95
C PHE A 187 19.40 -9.67 11.70
N ASP A 188 19.39 -10.26 12.90
CA ASP A 188 18.18 -10.47 13.72
C ASP A 188 17.34 -9.18 13.91
N PRO A 189 17.91 -8.00 14.24
CA PRO A 189 17.12 -6.78 14.39
C PRO A 189 16.28 -6.44 13.15
N LEU A 190 16.86 -6.53 11.95
CA LEU A 190 16.16 -6.26 10.69
C LEU A 190 15.09 -7.30 10.40
N PHE A 191 15.39 -8.58 10.64
CA PHE A 191 14.43 -9.66 10.44
C PHE A 191 13.24 -9.53 11.39
N ASP A 192 13.48 -9.28 12.67
CA ASP A 192 12.45 -9.04 13.68
C ASP A 192 11.55 -7.87 13.29
N ILE A 193 12.13 -6.75 12.87
CA ILE A 193 11.38 -5.59 12.39
C ILE A 193 10.42 -6.00 11.26
N LEU A 194 10.92 -6.68 10.22
CA LEU A 194 10.10 -7.09 9.08
C LEU A 194 8.98 -8.05 9.48
N ILE A 195 9.27 -9.02 10.34
CA ILE A 195 8.27 -9.97 10.84
C ILE A 195 7.17 -9.24 11.62
N GLU A 196 7.54 -8.33 12.52
CA GLU A 196 6.59 -7.62 13.37
C GLU A 196 5.76 -6.58 12.61
N VAL A 197 6.34 -5.83 11.68
CA VAL A 197 5.55 -4.88 10.85
C VAL A 197 4.59 -5.60 9.90
N MET A 198 4.99 -6.74 9.32
CA MET A 198 4.08 -7.60 8.55
C MET A 198 2.91 -8.10 9.43
N GLN A 199 3.20 -8.56 10.65
CA GLN A 199 2.18 -8.99 11.61
C GLN A 199 1.22 -7.89 12.04
N ASN A 200 1.70 -6.65 12.09
CA ASN A 200 0.94 -5.49 12.52
C ASN A 200 0.09 -4.87 11.41
N THR A 201 0.18 -5.39 10.17
CA THR A 201 -0.72 -5.00 9.08
C THR A 201 -2.16 -5.27 9.50
N ASN A 202 -2.88 -4.22 9.88
CA ASN A 202 -4.25 -4.30 10.36
C ASN A 202 -5.24 -4.01 9.23
N ASN A 203 -4.98 -4.59 8.06
CA ASN A 203 -5.95 -4.61 6.99
C ASN A 203 -6.96 -5.73 7.28
N HIS A 204 -8.02 -5.36 7.98
CA HIS A 204 -9.36 -5.90 7.72
C HIS A 204 -9.96 -5.17 6.49
N ALA A 205 -9.15 -4.91 5.45
CA ALA A 205 -9.45 -3.95 4.39
C ALA A 205 -10.32 -4.51 3.25
N GLY A 206 -10.85 -5.72 3.39
CA GLY A 206 -11.86 -6.30 2.52
C GLY A 206 -13.13 -6.65 3.28
N GLU A 207 -14.24 -6.79 2.54
CA GLU A 207 -15.45 -7.51 3.02
C GLU A 207 -15.10 -8.94 3.48
N THR A 208 -13.95 -9.45 3.05
CA THR A 208 -13.31 -10.72 3.42
C THR A 208 -12.39 -10.57 4.62
N ARG A 209 -12.80 -11.18 5.74
CA ARG A 209 -11.97 -11.32 6.95
C ARG A 209 -10.72 -12.17 6.62
N GLY A 210 -9.52 -11.63 6.87
CA GLY A 210 -8.25 -12.39 6.82
C GLY A 210 -7.35 -12.15 5.60
N GLU A 211 -7.50 -11.03 4.88
CA GLU A 211 -6.57 -10.62 3.82
C GLU A 211 -5.72 -9.43 4.27
N TYR A 212 -4.40 -9.59 4.22
CA TYR A 212 -3.41 -8.57 4.56
C TYR A 212 -2.87 -7.97 3.27
N ASP A 213 -2.90 -6.64 3.17
CA ASP A 213 -2.46 -5.88 2.01
C ASP A 213 -1.44 -4.83 2.47
N TRP A 214 -0.19 -4.99 2.05
CA TRP A 214 0.92 -4.14 2.45
C TRP A 214 1.95 -4.01 1.33
N TRP A 215 2.78 -2.99 1.46
CA TRP A 215 3.84 -2.64 0.54
C TRP A 215 5.18 -2.59 1.27
N LEU A 216 6.22 -3.08 0.62
CA LEU A 216 7.60 -2.99 1.10
C LEU A 216 8.49 -2.51 -0.04
N HIS A 217 9.14 -1.37 0.14
CA HIS A 217 10.12 -0.84 -0.80
C HIS A 217 11.51 -0.92 -0.17
N ILE A 218 12.49 -1.43 -0.92
CA ILE A 218 13.88 -1.54 -0.49
C ILE A 218 14.76 -0.81 -1.48
N PHE A 219 15.23 0.37 -1.12
CA PHE A 219 16.09 1.17 -1.97
C PHE A 219 17.53 1.12 -1.48
N ASN A 220 18.40 0.49 -2.27
CA ASN A 220 19.85 0.52 -2.05
C ASN A 220 20.40 1.77 -2.74
N GLU A 221 20.87 2.74 -1.95
CA GLU A 221 21.40 3.99 -2.48
C GLU A 221 22.71 3.71 -3.24
N PRO A 222 22.86 4.09 -4.53
CA PRO A 222 24.04 3.71 -5.30
C PRO A 222 25.36 4.32 -4.79
N GLU A 223 25.30 5.57 -4.33
CA GLU A 223 26.48 6.35 -3.94
C GLU A 223 26.93 6.09 -2.49
N THR A 224 26.12 5.38 -1.70
CA THR A 224 26.40 5.10 -0.29
C THR A 224 26.09 3.65 0.04
N ASN A 225 26.73 3.07 1.06
CA ASN A 225 26.36 1.74 1.55
C ASN A 225 25.14 1.81 2.48
N VAL A 226 24.11 2.59 2.11
CA VAL A 226 22.86 2.74 2.88
C VAL A 226 21.71 2.08 2.13
N SER A 227 21.00 1.20 2.84
CA SER A 227 19.74 0.61 2.38
C SER A 227 18.56 1.25 3.09
N LYS A 228 17.63 1.84 2.33
CA LYS A 228 16.43 2.50 2.83
C LYS A 228 15.24 1.56 2.67
N TYR A 229 14.46 1.39 3.72
CA TYR A 229 13.29 0.54 3.73
C TYR A 229 12.05 1.37 4.01
N THR A 230 10.99 1.13 3.25
CA THR A 230 9.65 1.65 3.54
C THR A 230 8.67 0.50 3.58
N PHE A 231 8.06 0.27 4.73
CA PHE A 231 6.93 -0.65 4.88
C PHE A 231 5.67 0.17 5.14
N LEU A 232 4.58 -0.10 4.41
CA LEU A 232 3.30 0.57 4.68
C LEU A 232 2.09 -0.31 4.42
N ASP A 233 1.03 -0.03 5.17
CA ASP A 233 -0.32 -0.49 4.92
C ASP A 233 -1.29 0.70 4.83
N LEU A 234 -2.41 0.55 4.13
CA LEU A 234 -3.44 1.57 3.98
C LEU A 234 -4.68 1.34 4.87
N GLY A 235 -4.47 0.73 6.05
CA GLY A 235 -5.53 0.39 6.99
C GLY A 235 -6.02 1.54 7.86
N VAL A 236 -6.57 1.19 9.02
CA VAL A 236 -7.12 2.16 9.97
C VAL A 236 -6.05 2.91 10.76
N GLY A 237 -4.81 2.42 10.77
CA GLY A 237 -3.72 2.90 11.63
C GLY A 237 -3.74 2.32 13.05
N ILE A 238 -2.61 2.42 13.74
CA ILE A 238 -2.37 1.81 15.05
C ILE A 238 -3.32 2.35 16.11
N PHE A 239 -3.48 3.67 16.20
CA PHE A 239 -4.23 4.30 17.31
C PHE A 239 -5.75 4.25 17.14
N GLU A 240 -6.21 3.87 15.95
CA GLU A 240 -7.62 3.58 15.67
C GLU A 240 -7.93 2.08 15.62
N SER A 241 -6.93 1.23 15.88
CA SER A 241 -7.12 -0.20 16.05
C SER A 241 -7.94 -0.54 17.30
N LEU A 242 -8.56 -1.74 17.32
CA LEU A 242 -9.37 -2.20 18.46
C LEU A 242 -8.59 -2.26 19.79
N PRO A 243 -7.32 -2.75 19.82
CA PRO A 243 -6.48 -2.68 21.02
C PRO A 243 -6.31 -1.24 21.54
N ALA A 244 -5.89 -0.32 20.69
CA ALA A 244 -5.65 1.07 21.08
C ALA A 244 -6.93 1.77 21.55
N ARG A 245 -8.05 1.59 20.84
CA ARG A 245 -9.36 2.12 21.26
C ARG A 245 -9.82 1.53 22.61
N SER A 246 -9.56 0.26 22.85
CA SER A 246 -9.89 -0.39 24.14
C SER A 246 -9.02 0.13 25.28
N PHE A 247 -7.73 0.37 25.02
CA PHE A 247 -6.83 1.00 25.96
C PHE A 247 -7.26 2.44 26.26
N LYS A 248 -7.46 3.28 25.23
CA LYS A 248 -8.01 4.64 25.32
C LYS A 248 -9.25 4.71 26.20
N ARG A 249 -10.21 3.78 26.04
CA ARG A 249 -11.42 3.74 26.88
C ARG A 249 -11.09 3.46 28.35
N LYS A 250 -10.20 2.49 28.63
CA LYS A 250 -9.81 2.15 30.01
C LYS A 250 -9.15 3.32 30.76
N ILE A 251 -8.34 4.12 30.06
CA ILE A 251 -7.61 5.24 30.66
C ILE A 251 -8.33 6.59 30.51
N GLY A 252 -9.18 6.73 29.49
CA GLY A 252 -9.92 7.96 29.17
C GLY A 252 -11.05 8.27 30.16
N ASP A 253 -11.53 7.26 30.90
CA ASP A 253 -12.43 7.46 32.04
C ASP A 253 -11.72 8.17 33.22
N LEU A 254 -10.37 8.24 33.22
CA LEU A 254 -9.56 8.93 34.23
C LEU A 254 -9.06 10.32 33.81
N VAL A 255 -8.80 10.54 32.50
CA VAL A 255 -8.19 11.78 32.00
C VAL A 255 -8.81 12.12 30.65
N GLY A 256 -9.55 13.23 30.60
CA GLY A 256 -10.28 13.68 29.41
C GLY A 256 -9.38 13.80 28.18
N LEU A 257 -9.87 13.24 27.06
CA LEU A 257 -9.32 13.33 25.70
C LEU A 257 -7.83 12.93 25.56
N THR A 258 -7.56 11.63 25.50
CA THR A 258 -6.27 11.12 25.06
C THR A 258 -6.07 11.38 23.56
N ASN A 259 -5.14 12.26 23.23
CA ASN A 259 -4.70 12.44 21.85
C ASN A 259 -3.83 11.22 21.43
N ASN A 260 -3.66 10.98 20.12
CA ASN A 260 -2.90 9.81 19.67
C ASN A 260 -1.41 9.90 20.02
N ALA A 261 -0.84 11.11 20.09
CA ALA A 261 0.55 11.30 20.46
C ALA A 261 0.84 10.80 21.89
N SER A 262 -0.09 10.96 22.83
CA SER A 262 0.04 10.47 24.22
C SER A 262 -0.04 8.95 24.34
N LEU A 263 -0.33 8.23 23.25
CA LEU A 263 -0.39 6.77 23.23
C LEU A 263 0.88 6.13 22.69
N VAL A 264 1.84 6.92 22.22
CA VAL A 264 3.12 6.43 21.70
C VAL A 264 3.92 5.75 22.81
N GLU A 265 4.05 6.38 23.97
CA GLU A 265 4.79 5.80 25.10
C GLU A 265 4.12 4.52 25.63
N PRO A 266 2.81 4.47 25.93
CA PRO A 266 2.11 3.23 26.26
C PRO A 266 2.23 2.14 25.18
N LEU A 267 2.30 2.52 23.90
CA LEU A 267 2.50 1.58 22.80
C LEU A 267 3.88 0.93 22.86
N PHE A 268 4.94 1.74 23.05
CA PHE A 268 6.32 1.26 23.11
C PHE A 268 6.61 0.48 24.40
N ASN A 269 5.96 0.82 25.51
CA ASN A 269 6.04 0.07 26.77
C ASN A 269 5.24 -1.25 26.76
N GLY A 270 4.51 -1.55 25.68
CA GLY A 270 3.71 -2.77 25.56
C GLY A 270 2.43 -2.77 26.40
N GLU A 271 1.99 -1.61 26.88
CA GLU A 271 0.74 -1.44 27.65
C GLU A 271 -0.49 -1.61 26.75
N ILE A 272 -0.37 -1.22 25.47
CA ILE A 272 -1.39 -1.47 24.44
C ILE A 272 -1.26 -2.90 23.92
N LYS A 273 -1.76 -3.86 24.71
CA LYS A 273 -1.69 -5.29 24.39
C LYS A 273 -2.56 -5.64 23.18
N SER A 274 -1.95 -6.29 22.18
CA SER A 274 -2.68 -6.88 21.06
C SER A 274 -3.63 -8.00 21.54
N ARG A 275 -4.70 -8.31 20.78
CA ARG A 275 -5.75 -9.27 21.18
C ARG A 275 -5.26 -10.72 21.36
N THR A 276 -4.03 -11.05 20.97
CA THR A 276 -3.52 -12.42 20.95
C THR A 276 -2.33 -12.56 21.89
N GLY A 277 -2.58 -12.73 23.19
CA GLY A 277 -1.55 -12.97 24.21
C GLY A 277 -0.98 -14.39 24.18
N ARG A 278 -0.53 -14.86 23.01
CA ARG A 278 0.16 -16.16 22.90
C ARG A 278 1.66 -15.98 23.18
N PRO A 279 2.29 -16.81 24.03
CA PRO A 279 3.72 -16.73 24.36
C PRO A 279 4.64 -16.89 23.14
N GLU A 280 4.18 -17.62 22.11
CA GLU A 280 4.92 -17.87 20.87
C GLU A 280 4.87 -16.71 19.84
N ARG A 281 4.45 -15.50 20.23
CA ARG A 281 4.47 -14.31 19.37
C ARG A 281 5.43 -13.27 19.94
N GLY A 282 6.17 -12.60 19.06
CA GLY A 282 7.04 -11.49 19.45
C GLY A 282 6.26 -10.35 20.12
N ASN A 283 6.99 -9.43 20.75
CA ASN A 283 6.43 -8.39 21.61
C ASN A 283 5.62 -7.31 20.85
N GLY A 284 5.49 -7.41 19.51
CA GLY A 284 4.77 -6.45 18.68
C GLY A 284 5.60 -5.21 18.37
N ILE A 285 4.94 -4.05 18.32
CA ILE A 285 5.59 -2.75 18.13
C ILE A 285 6.68 -2.45 19.18
N PRO A 286 6.56 -2.84 20.47
CA PRO A 286 7.67 -2.80 21.41
C PRO A 286 8.96 -3.45 20.88
N GLN A 287 8.87 -4.64 20.24
CA GLN A 287 10.04 -5.30 19.65
C GLN A 287 10.61 -4.47 18.49
N VAL A 288 9.76 -3.89 17.64
CA VAL A 288 10.21 -3.00 16.54
C VAL A 288 10.98 -1.82 17.11
N TYR A 289 10.45 -1.19 18.16
CA TYR A 289 11.10 -0.07 18.82
C TYR A 289 12.44 -0.48 19.46
N ASP A 290 12.50 -1.62 20.15
CA ASP A 290 13.75 -2.12 20.72
C ASP A 290 14.80 -2.44 19.65
N SER A 291 14.41 -3.13 18.56
CA SER A 291 15.30 -3.41 17.41
C SER A 291 15.77 -2.13 16.72
N SER A 292 14.93 -1.09 16.64
CA SER A 292 15.29 0.19 16.03
C SER A 292 16.45 0.91 16.74
N LYS A 293 16.71 0.58 18.01
CA LYS A 293 17.81 1.18 18.80
C LYS A 293 19.18 0.69 18.36
N HIS A 294 19.28 -0.41 17.62
CA HIS A 294 20.55 -0.92 17.10
C HIS A 294 21.30 0.17 16.31
N LYS A 295 22.63 0.26 16.51
CA LYS A 295 23.48 1.32 15.94
C LYS A 295 23.48 1.38 14.41
N SER A 296 23.28 0.23 13.77
CA SER A 296 23.21 0.14 12.31
C SER A 296 21.94 0.74 11.70
N PHE A 297 20.98 1.19 12.53
CA PHE A 297 19.88 2.03 12.10
C PHE A 297 20.16 3.49 12.49
N ASN A 298 20.46 4.33 11.50
CA ASN A 298 20.72 5.77 11.69
C ASN A 298 19.42 6.58 11.75
N ARG A 299 18.37 6.13 11.06
CA ARG A 299 17.04 6.76 11.06
C ARG A 299 15.96 5.70 11.13
N PHE A 300 14.94 5.94 11.94
CA PHE A 300 13.80 5.05 12.07
C PHE A 300 12.54 5.85 12.41
N VAL A 301 11.55 5.81 11.54
CA VAL A 301 10.36 6.66 11.60
C VAL A 301 9.10 5.81 11.51
N MET A 302 8.11 6.14 12.33
CA MET A 302 6.75 5.60 12.25
C MET A 302 5.75 6.73 12.01
N ILE A 303 4.88 6.54 11.02
CA ILE A 303 3.76 7.45 10.74
C ILE A 303 2.45 6.67 10.79
N THR A 304 1.52 7.07 11.65
CA THR A 304 0.22 6.43 11.79
C THR A 304 -0.81 7.44 12.26
N ASN A 305 -2.01 7.41 11.68
CA ASN A 305 -3.08 8.35 12.03
C ASN A 305 -2.55 9.81 11.97
N ASP A 306 -2.70 10.60 13.03
CA ASP A 306 -2.19 11.97 13.15
C ASP A 306 -0.86 12.04 13.93
N VAL A 307 -0.03 11.00 13.87
CA VAL A 307 1.23 10.92 14.63
C VAL A 307 2.39 10.55 13.72
N TYR A 308 3.47 11.33 13.85
CA TYR A 308 4.81 11.03 13.37
C TYR A 308 5.70 10.78 14.58
N VAL A 309 6.53 9.74 14.54
CA VAL A 309 7.51 9.43 15.58
C VAL A 309 8.85 9.13 14.95
N ASP A 310 9.90 9.85 15.35
CA ASP A 310 11.28 9.42 15.15
C ASP A 310 11.68 8.52 16.33
N MET A 311 11.90 7.23 16.07
CA MET A 311 12.21 6.25 17.10
C MET A 311 13.66 6.31 17.58
N LYS A 312 14.55 7.00 16.86
CA LYS A 312 15.94 7.18 17.29
C LYS A 312 16.06 8.31 18.31
N THR A 313 15.30 9.38 18.11
CA THR A 313 15.32 10.57 19.00
C THR A 313 14.15 10.63 19.97
N LEU A 314 13.14 9.77 19.78
CA LEU A 314 11.84 9.83 20.45
C LEU A 314 11.07 11.14 20.20
N GLU A 315 11.38 11.85 19.12
CA GLU A 315 10.61 13.03 18.73
C GLU A 315 9.21 12.61 18.24
N ILE A 316 8.17 13.08 18.93
CA ILE A 316 6.77 12.82 18.59
C ILE A 316 6.13 14.12 18.07
N LYS A 317 5.57 14.07 16.85
CA LYS A 317 4.86 15.19 16.23
C LYS A 317 3.41 14.81 15.99
N LYS A 318 2.50 15.70 16.40
CA LYS A 318 1.10 15.63 15.98
C LYS A 318 0.95 16.22 14.58
N LEU A 319 0.39 15.45 13.67
CA LEU A 319 0.12 15.85 12.29
C LEU A 319 -1.23 16.56 12.20
N LYS A 320 -1.34 17.54 11.30
CA LYS A 320 -2.57 18.24 10.90
C LYS A 320 -3.42 17.38 9.98
N ASN A 321 -2.77 16.59 9.13
CA ASN A 321 -3.43 15.67 8.22
C ASN A 321 -3.19 14.22 8.64
N ASN A 322 -4.25 13.41 8.67
CA ASN A 322 -4.15 12.02 9.08
C ASN A 322 -3.59 11.15 7.95
N PHE A 323 -2.62 10.30 8.28
CA PHE A 323 -2.26 9.13 7.49
C PHE A 323 -3.28 8.01 7.72
N SER A 324 -4.05 7.65 6.68
CA SER A 324 -4.95 6.49 6.71
C SER A 324 -4.15 5.22 6.45
N GLY A 325 -3.53 4.69 7.51
CA GLY A 325 -2.64 3.53 7.47
C GLY A 325 -1.57 3.56 8.56
N THR A 326 -0.58 2.68 8.42
CA THR A 326 0.68 2.71 9.17
C THR A 326 1.84 2.66 8.19
N LEU A 327 2.87 3.46 8.44
CA LEU A 327 4.12 3.43 7.70
C LEU A 327 5.29 3.34 8.68
N PHE A 328 6.24 2.47 8.35
CA PHE A 328 7.55 2.39 8.97
C PHE A 328 8.60 2.67 7.91
N TYR A 329 9.55 3.54 8.25
CA TYR A 329 10.71 3.84 7.43
C TYR A 329 11.96 3.65 8.25
N TRP A 330 12.99 3.06 7.68
CA TRP A 330 14.30 3.00 8.31
C TRP A 330 15.43 2.99 7.31
N GLU A 331 16.57 3.45 7.78
CA GLU A 331 17.82 3.46 7.03
C GLU A 331 18.80 2.52 7.73
N LEU A 332 19.33 1.58 6.97
CA LEU A 332 20.33 0.61 7.42
C LEU A 332 21.70 1.06 6.89
N LYS A 333 22.68 1.17 7.78
CA LYS A 333 24.04 1.61 7.46
C LYS A 333 25.06 0.76 8.21
N LYS A 334 26.25 0.58 7.63
CA LYS A 334 27.41 0.00 8.32
C LYS A 334 27.92 0.97 9.40
N ASP A 335 28.07 0.45 10.61
CA ASP A 335 28.59 1.19 11.77
C ASP A 335 29.99 1.76 11.53
#